data_AF-A0A0A2JVU8-F1
#
_entry.id   AF-A0A0A2JVU8-F1
#
_cell.length_a   1.000
_cell.length_b   1.000
_cell.length_c   1.000
_cell.angle_alpha   90.00
_cell.angle_beta   90.00
_cell.angle_gamma   90.00
#
_symmetry.space_group_name_H-M   'P 1'
#
loop_
_entity.id
_entity.type
_entity.pdbx_description
1 polymer ?
#
loop_
_entity_poly.entity_id
_entity_poly.type
_entity_poly.pdbx_seq_one_letter_code
_entity_poly.pdbx_strand_id
1 'polypeptide(L)'
;MQSADQPTQSENELALPREQTQDEIEIEESGDIDALQRYRWKRRDLFNGRTIELLQIEQDLRDIVQQEQWLVQKPEATGSWPLYRNDVQAELQALDKKYWLLERQWWQVRNSFVEGPLIRGFSLWRSHPLWYMHRVLFEDCMRRGGCCSRRCGCCVDRKLNETRRLGAGHCTMACGCCHQSRSFELTRGEKKKIVKDFHIVNDNTFYRQRINRVSIWGLSLDSHDSPFDLIVMPPGYESDVSKEQTGKGKTDQADEPFVLIDEEDDEEVVP
;
A
#
# COMPACT_ATOMS: atom_id res chain seq x y z
N MET A 1 -39.37 48.71 7.66
CA MET A 1 -38.92 47.90 8.82
C MET A 1 -39.82 46.68 8.86
N GLN A 2 -39.40 45.43 8.74
CA GLN A 2 -38.12 44.77 8.54
C GLN A 2 -38.42 43.54 7.68
N SER A 3 -37.50 43.25 6.75
CA SER A 3 -37.44 41.99 6.00
C SER A 3 -37.17 40.84 6.98
N ALA A 4 -37.84 39.71 6.79
CA ALA A 4 -37.49 38.46 7.45
C ALA A 4 -37.17 37.43 6.36
N ASP A 5 -35.91 37.43 5.93
CA ASP A 5 -35.28 36.31 5.26
C ASP A 5 -35.37 35.09 6.18
N GLN A 6 -36.02 34.04 5.70
CA GLN A 6 -35.87 32.70 6.25
C GLN A 6 -34.81 31.94 5.46
N PRO A 7 -34.08 31.03 6.12
CA PRO A 7 -32.82 30.53 5.64
C PRO A 7 -33.06 29.57 4.47
N THR A 8 -32.35 29.81 3.37
CA THR A 8 -32.07 28.85 2.32
C THR A 8 -31.59 27.54 2.95
N GLN A 9 -32.46 26.53 2.96
CA GLN A 9 -32.05 25.15 3.13
C GLN A 9 -31.11 24.84 1.98
N SER A 10 -29.81 24.73 2.26
CA SER A 10 -28.85 24.22 1.29
C SER A 10 -29.30 22.81 0.94
N GLU A 11 -29.70 22.63 -0.31
CA GLU A 11 -30.01 21.35 -0.89
C GLU A 11 -28.84 20.41 -0.57
N ASN A 12 -29.17 19.37 0.18
CA ASN A 12 -28.27 18.27 0.47
C ASN A 12 -28.18 17.49 -0.84
N GLU A 13 -27.36 17.98 -1.78
CA GLU A 13 -26.96 17.23 -2.96
C GLU A 13 -26.29 15.95 -2.46
N LEU A 14 -27.09 14.90 -2.39
CA LEU A 14 -26.65 13.52 -2.27
C LEU A 14 -25.97 13.17 -3.60
N ALA A 15 -24.78 13.74 -3.83
CA ALA A 15 -23.88 13.29 -4.86
C ALA A 15 -23.78 11.78 -4.74
N LEU A 16 -24.03 11.08 -5.85
CA LEU A 16 -23.88 9.64 -5.90
C LEU A 16 -22.45 9.30 -5.43
N PRO A 17 -22.21 8.17 -4.74
CA PRO A 17 -20.88 7.84 -4.20
C PRO A 17 -19.72 7.98 -5.19
N ARG A 18 -20.02 7.89 -6.49
CA ARG A 18 -19.09 8.03 -7.61
C ARG A 18 -18.61 9.46 -7.85
N GLU A 19 -19.48 10.44 -7.72
CA GLU A 19 -19.17 11.83 -8.08
C GLU A 19 -18.34 12.51 -6.98
N GLN A 20 -17.44 13.39 -7.39
CA GLN A 20 -16.78 14.29 -6.46
C GLN A 20 -17.77 15.40 -6.10
N THR A 21 -17.96 15.62 -4.80
CA THR A 21 -18.75 16.75 -4.31
C THR A 21 -17.98 18.05 -4.51
N GLN A 22 -18.69 19.17 -4.63
CA GLN A 22 -18.09 20.50 -4.69
C GLN A 22 -17.08 20.75 -3.56
N ASP A 23 -17.42 20.39 -2.32
CA ASP A 23 -16.49 20.46 -1.18
C ASP A 23 -15.18 19.70 -1.39
N GLU A 24 -15.23 18.53 -2.05
CA GLU A 24 -14.04 17.70 -2.27
C GLU A 24 -13.13 18.38 -3.28
N ILE A 25 -13.72 18.96 -4.33
CA ILE A 25 -13.02 19.70 -5.39
C ILE A 25 -12.33 20.93 -4.78
N GLU A 26 -13.04 21.72 -3.98
CA GLU A 26 -12.48 22.92 -3.35
C GLU A 26 -11.30 22.60 -2.42
N ILE A 27 -11.40 21.51 -1.63
CA ILE A 27 -10.30 21.05 -0.79
C ILE A 27 -9.13 20.55 -1.64
N GLU A 28 -9.40 19.80 -2.72
CA GLU A 28 -8.37 19.30 -3.63
C GLU A 28 -7.63 20.46 -4.33
N GLU A 29 -8.33 21.50 -4.76
CA GLU A 29 -7.76 22.72 -5.35
C GLU A 29 -6.94 23.53 -4.34
N SER A 30 -7.28 23.48 -3.05
CA SER A 30 -6.50 24.15 -1.99
C SER A 30 -5.11 23.55 -1.78
N GLY A 31 -4.90 22.29 -2.21
CA GLY A 31 -3.66 21.54 -1.99
C GLY A 31 -3.50 20.97 -0.58
N ASP A 32 -4.47 21.13 0.31
CA ASP A 32 -4.44 20.54 1.66
C ASP A 32 -4.76 19.04 1.62
N ILE A 33 -3.71 18.23 1.49
CA ILE A 33 -3.81 16.76 1.41
C ILE A 33 -4.34 16.13 2.70
N ASP A 34 -4.02 16.69 3.88
CA ASP A 34 -4.56 16.16 5.16
C ASP A 34 -6.08 16.40 5.22
N ALA A 35 -6.52 17.62 4.93
CA ALA A 35 -7.95 17.95 4.88
C ALA A 35 -8.68 17.09 3.84
N LEU A 36 -8.11 16.90 2.65
CA LEU A 36 -8.69 16.09 1.58
C LEU A 36 -8.85 14.63 2.01
N GLN A 37 -7.80 14.02 2.56
CA GLN A 37 -7.85 12.64 3.01
C GLN A 37 -8.82 12.46 4.20
N ARG A 38 -8.91 13.45 5.11
CA ARG A 38 -9.90 13.42 6.21
C ARG A 38 -11.33 13.56 5.71
N TYR A 39 -11.57 14.41 4.72
CA TYR A 39 -12.85 14.53 4.06
C TYR A 39 -13.28 13.18 3.48
N ARG A 40 -12.41 12.56 2.69
CA ARG A 40 -12.66 11.26 2.07
C ARG A 40 -12.83 10.14 3.11
N TRP A 41 -12.04 10.14 4.19
CA TRP A 41 -12.18 9.21 5.31
C TRP A 41 -13.54 9.32 6.00
N LYS A 42 -14.05 10.53 6.24
CA LYS A 42 -15.34 10.76 6.90
C LYS A 42 -16.51 10.29 6.03
N ARG A 43 -16.40 10.43 4.71
CA ARG A 43 -17.41 10.03 3.73
C ARG A 43 -17.24 8.61 3.21
N ARG A 44 -16.33 7.81 3.79
CA ARG A 44 -16.17 6.42 3.37
C ARG A 44 -17.43 5.64 3.72
N ASP A 45 -17.92 4.86 2.76
CA ASP A 45 -18.95 3.86 3.00
C ASP A 45 -18.48 2.80 4.00
N LEU A 46 -19.41 2.04 4.57
CA LEU A 46 -19.23 1.04 5.64
C LEU A 46 -18.30 -0.16 5.30
N PHE A 47 -17.45 -0.09 4.27
CA PHE A 47 -16.53 -1.14 3.81
C PHE A 47 -15.32 -1.40 4.74
N ASN A 48 -15.44 -1.14 6.04
CA ASN A 48 -14.37 -1.40 7.02
C ASN A 48 -13.91 -2.87 6.98
N GLY A 49 -14.81 -3.84 6.68
CA GLY A 49 -14.43 -5.25 6.56
C GLY A 49 -13.53 -5.55 5.36
N ARG A 50 -13.88 -5.02 4.17
CA ARG A 50 -13.14 -5.24 2.92
C ARG A 50 -11.78 -4.54 2.90
N THR A 51 -11.67 -3.37 3.53
CA THR A 51 -10.37 -2.70 3.66
C THR A 51 -9.40 -3.48 4.55
N ILE A 52 -9.89 -4.14 5.60
CA ILE A 52 -9.08 -5.04 6.42
C ILE A 52 -8.64 -6.27 5.62
N GLU A 53 -9.56 -6.88 4.87
CA GLU A 53 -9.24 -8.01 3.97
C GLU A 53 -8.13 -7.63 2.97
N LEU A 54 -8.21 -6.45 2.36
CA LEU A 54 -7.17 -5.95 1.46
C LEU A 54 -5.80 -5.86 2.14
N LEU A 55 -5.74 -5.27 3.34
CA LEU A 55 -4.49 -5.14 4.11
C LEU A 55 -3.93 -6.50 4.54
N GLN A 56 -4.80 -7.47 4.82
CA GLN A 56 -4.43 -8.85 5.11
C GLN A 56 -3.70 -9.48 3.90
N ILE A 57 -4.28 -9.32 2.72
CA ILE A 57 -3.72 -9.83 1.46
C ILE A 57 -2.38 -9.15 1.17
N GLU A 58 -2.26 -7.83 1.36
CA GLU A 58 -0.98 -7.12 1.19
C GLU A 58 0.10 -7.59 2.17
N GLN A 59 -0.29 -7.92 3.41
CA GLN A 59 0.61 -8.50 4.39
C GLN A 59 1.12 -9.88 3.93
N ASP A 60 0.23 -10.74 3.40
CA ASP A 60 0.60 -12.05 2.88
C ASP A 60 1.47 -11.96 1.60
N LEU A 61 1.19 -11.00 0.72
CA LEU A 61 2.02 -10.71 -0.45
C LEU A 61 3.42 -10.25 -0.03
N ARG A 62 3.52 -9.37 0.98
CA ARG A 62 4.81 -8.99 1.59
C ARG A 62 5.55 -10.19 2.17
N ASP A 63 4.86 -11.06 2.90
CA ASP A 63 5.46 -12.27 3.49
C ASP A 63 6.12 -13.13 2.40
N ILE A 64 5.41 -13.35 1.28
CA ILE A 64 5.91 -14.14 0.16
C ILE A 64 7.17 -13.52 -0.44
N VAL A 65 7.13 -12.23 -0.79
CA VAL A 65 8.27 -11.54 -1.40
C VAL A 65 9.51 -11.58 -0.50
N GLN A 66 9.31 -11.40 0.79
CA GLN A 66 10.40 -11.44 1.76
C GLN A 66 10.98 -12.84 1.93
N GLN A 67 10.13 -13.88 1.84
CA GLN A 67 10.56 -15.27 1.84
C GLN A 67 11.31 -15.64 0.55
N GLU A 68 10.82 -15.22 -0.61
CA GLU A 68 11.50 -15.40 -1.91
C GLU A 68 12.92 -14.80 -1.85
N GLN A 69 13.04 -13.55 -1.41
CA GLN A 69 14.33 -12.87 -1.28
C GLN A 69 15.27 -13.58 -0.32
N TRP A 70 14.75 -14.11 0.78
CA TRP A 70 15.53 -14.91 1.72
C TRP A 70 16.02 -16.21 1.09
N LEU A 71 15.14 -16.93 0.39
CA LEU A 71 15.47 -18.19 -0.27
C LEU A 71 16.46 -18.01 -1.42
N VAL A 72 16.41 -16.91 -2.15
CA VAL A 72 17.37 -16.60 -3.22
C VAL A 72 18.76 -16.26 -2.67
N GLN A 73 18.85 -15.64 -1.48
CA GLN A 73 20.13 -15.28 -0.85
C GLN A 73 20.80 -16.45 -0.10
N LYS A 74 20.03 -17.45 0.36
CA LYS A 74 20.52 -18.57 1.18
C LYS A 74 21.53 -19.54 0.47
N PRO A 75 21.44 -19.82 -0.85
CA PRO A 75 22.37 -20.69 -1.57
C PRO A 75 23.81 -20.19 -1.64
N GLU A 76 24.04 -18.87 -1.54
CA GLU A 76 25.42 -18.33 -1.57
C GLU A 76 26.19 -18.65 -0.27
N ALA A 77 25.50 -18.95 0.83
CA ALA A 77 26.10 -19.17 2.14
C ALA A 77 26.37 -20.65 2.48
N THR A 78 25.78 -21.61 1.75
CA THR A 78 25.75 -23.02 2.16
C THR A 78 26.17 -23.92 0.99
N GLY A 79 27.45 -24.31 0.95
CA GLY A 79 28.09 -25.03 -0.17
C GLY A 79 27.61 -26.48 -0.46
N SER A 80 26.31 -26.79 -0.32
CA SER A 80 25.71 -28.08 -0.68
C SER A 80 24.74 -27.88 -1.85
N TRP A 81 25.09 -28.37 -3.05
CA TRP A 81 24.65 -27.74 -4.31
C TRP A 81 23.56 -28.46 -5.15
N PRO A 82 23.33 -29.80 -5.10
CA PRO A 82 22.28 -30.43 -5.92
C PRO A 82 20.92 -30.65 -5.22
N LEU A 83 20.88 -31.31 -4.06
CA LEU A 83 19.63 -31.63 -3.35
C LEU A 83 18.94 -30.37 -2.80
N TYR A 84 19.74 -29.49 -2.18
CA TYR A 84 19.28 -28.21 -1.64
C TYR A 84 18.69 -27.28 -2.73
N ARG A 85 19.21 -27.36 -3.96
CA ARG A 85 18.72 -26.55 -5.10
C ARG A 85 17.31 -26.96 -5.52
N ASN A 86 17.02 -28.27 -5.56
CA ASN A 86 15.71 -28.75 -5.98
C ASN A 86 14.62 -28.39 -4.96
N ASP A 87 14.93 -28.49 -3.66
CA ASP A 87 14.02 -28.11 -2.59
C ASP A 87 13.72 -26.61 -2.60
N VAL A 88 14.76 -25.77 -2.75
CA VAL A 88 14.59 -24.31 -2.88
C VAL A 88 13.79 -23.95 -4.13
N GLN A 89 14.03 -24.62 -5.26
CA GLN A 89 13.26 -24.39 -6.49
C GLN A 89 11.78 -24.74 -6.31
N ALA A 90 11.48 -25.86 -5.66
CA ALA A 90 10.11 -26.26 -5.35
C ALA A 90 9.42 -25.26 -4.40
N GLU A 91 10.14 -24.75 -3.39
CA GLU A 91 9.63 -23.70 -2.50
C GLU A 91 9.35 -22.40 -3.26
N LEU A 92 10.25 -21.95 -4.12
CA LEU A 92 10.05 -20.75 -4.96
C LEU A 92 8.84 -20.92 -5.89
N GLN A 93 8.68 -22.08 -6.54
CA GLN A 93 7.50 -22.35 -7.37
C GLN A 93 6.19 -22.35 -6.56
N ALA A 94 6.22 -22.86 -5.33
CA ALA A 94 5.06 -22.81 -4.44
C ALA A 94 4.72 -21.38 -4.02
N LEU A 95 5.74 -20.55 -3.76
CA LEU A 95 5.57 -19.13 -3.44
C LEU A 95 5.02 -18.35 -4.65
N ASP A 96 5.54 -18.57 -5.85
CA ASP A 96 5.03 -17.97 -7.09
C ASP A 96 3.54 -18.28 -7.28
N LYS A 97 3.14 -19.55 -7.12
CA LYS A 97 1.74 -19.96 -7.21
C LYS A 97 0.88 -19.25 -6.15
N LYS A 98 1.38 -19.14 -4.92
CA LYS A 98 0.66 -18.47 -3.83
C LYS A 98 0.52 -16.96 -4.09
N TYR A 99 1.58 -16.31 -4.57
CA TYR A 99 1.56 -14.89 -4.94
C TYR A 99 0.52 -14.65 -6.04
N TRP A 100 0.54 -15.46 -7.10
CA TRP A 100 -0.40 -15.38 -8.22
C TRP A 100 -1.87 -15.48 -7.78
N LEU A 101 -2.17 -16.34 -6.80
CA LEU A 101 -3.52 -16.46 -6.23
C LEU A 101 -3.89 -15.22 -5.40
N LEU A 102 -2.98 -14.76 -4.53
CA LEU A 102 -3.22 -13.59 -3.67
C LEU A 102 -3.35 -12.29 -4.46
N GLU A 103 -2.59 -12.13 -5.55
CA GLU A 103 -2.70 -10.96 -6.43
C GLU A 103 -4.10 -10.86 -7.05
N ARG A 104 -4.68 -11.98 -7.49
CA ARG A 104 -6.08 -12.02 -7.97
C ARG A 104 -7.07 -11.68 -6.89
N GLN A 105 -6.87 -12.20 -5.68
CA GLN A 105 -7.71 -11.85 -4.54
C GLN A 105 -7.59 -10.37 -4.20
N TRP A 106 -6.39 -9.80 -4.27
CA TRP A 106 -6.16 -8.37 -4.08
C TRP A 106 -6.97 -7.56 -5.09
N TRP A 107 -6.88 -7.89 -6.39
CA TRP A 107 -7.67 -7.21 -7.43
C TRP A 107 -9.17 -7.40 -7.25
N GLN A 108 -9.62 -8.59 -6.87
CA GLN A 108 -11.03 -8.86 -6.59
C GLN A 108 -11.56 -7.98 -5.44
N VAL A 109 -10.82 -7.89 -4.33
CA VAL A 109 -11.20 -7.05 -3.19
C VAL A 109 -11.12 -5.57 -3.57
N ARG A 110 -10.04 -5.15 -4.24
CA ARG A 110 -9.83 -3.77 -4.68
C ARG A 110 -10.90 -3.28 -5.66
N ASN A 111 -11.41 -4.15 -6.53
CA ASN A 111 -12.47 -3.83 -7.49
C ASN A 111 -13.88 -3.96 -6.88
N SER A 112 -14.01 -4.53 -5.68
CA SER A 112 -15.29 -4.56 -4.96
C SER A 112 -15.65 -3.23 -4.30
N PHE A 113 -14.68 -2.32 -4.18
CA PHE A 113 -14.93 -0.97 -3.72
C PHE A 113 -15.62 -0.17 -4.83
N VAL A 114 -16.72 0.50 -4.48
CA VAL A 114 -17.40 1.42 -5.39
C VAL A 114 -16.48 2.63 -5.63
N GLU A 115 -16.45 3.12 -6.88
CA GLU A 115 -15.80 4.40 -7.18
C GLU A 115 -16.33 5.48 -6.25
N GLY A 116 -15.41 6.25 -5.65
CA GLY A 116 -15.76 7.18 -4.60
C GLY A 116 -14.59 7.56 -3.69
N PRO A 117 -14.89 8.18 -2.53
CA PRO A 117 -13.86 8.73 -1.63
C PRO A 117 -12.82 7.71 -1.17
N LEU A 118 -13.24 6.46 -0.91
CA LEU A 118 -12.34 5.37 -0.53
C LEU A 118 -11.28 5.10 -1.58
N ILE A 119 -11.69 4.96 -2.84
CA ILE A 119 -10.78 4.64 -3.92
C ILE A 119 -9.88 5.82 -4.26
N ARG A 120 -10.43 7.04 -4.33
CA ARG A 120 -9.62 8.24 -4.57
C ARG A 120 -8.59 8.46 -3.47
N GLY A 121 -8.98 8.31 -2.21
CA GLY A 121 -8.08 8.44 -1.07
C GLY A 121 -6.98 7.37 -1.07
N PHE A 122 -7.34 6.11 -1.30
CA PHE A 122 -6.38 5.01 -1.40
C PHE A 122 -5.42 5.20 -2.58
N SER A 123 -5.92 5.53 -3.77
CA SER A 123 -5.09 5.75 -4.96
C SER A 123 -4.15 6.94 -4.79
N LEU A 124 -4.63 8.06 -4.23
CA LEU A 124 -3.77 9.20 -3.90
C LEU A 124 -2.66 8.79 -2.93
N TRP A 125 -3.01 8.08 -1.85
CA TRP A 125 -2.02 7.64 -0.86
C TRP A 125 -0.98 6.69 -1.46
N ARG A 126 -1.44 5.72 -2.26
CA ARG A 126 -0.58 4.72 -2.90
C ARG A 126 0.17 5.23 -4.13
N SER A 127 -0.10 6.44 -4.60
CA SER A 127 0.69 7.09 -5.66
C SER A 127 2.12 7.37 -5.23
N HIS A 128 2.37 7.55 -3.93
CA HIS A 128 3.71 7.73 -3.40
C HIS A 128 4.42 6.38 -3.25
N PRO A 129 5.56 6.12 -3.94
CA PRO A 129 6.22 4.82 -3.95
C PRO A 129 6.73 4.39 -2.57
N LEU A 130 6.96 5.34 -1.68
CA LEU A 130 7.38 5.13 -0.28
C LEU A 130 6.26 5.34 0.73
N TRP A 131 4.98 5.20 0.34
CA TRP A 131 3.84 5.32 1.27
C TRP A 131 4.04 4.49 2.56
N TYR A 132 4.65 3.31 2.44
CA TYR A 132 4.88 2.42 3.57
C TYR A 132 5.94 2.94 4.56
N MET A 133 6.72 3.95 4.17
CA MET A 133 7.69 4.64 5.04
C MET A 133 7.04 5.78 5.85
N HIS A 134 5.71 5.87 5.87
CA HIS A 134 5.00 6.74 6.80
C HIS A 134 5.46 6.50 8.24
N ARG A 135 5.72 7.58 9.00
CA ARG A 135 6.29 7.58 10.35
C ARG A 135 5.65 6.55 11.27
N VAL A 136 4.32 6.45 11.26
CA VAL A 136 3.58 5.48 12.09
C VAL A 136 3.93 4.02 11.75
N LEU A 137 4.03 3.67 10.47
CA LEU A 137 4.38 2.32 10.03
C LEU A 137 5.87 2.02 10.31
N PHE A 138 6.72 3.04 10.15
CA PHE A 138 8.13 2.96 10.50
C PHE A 138 8.34 2.71 12.00
N GLU A 139 7.69 3.49 12.86
CA GLU A 139 7.73 3.32 14.31
C GLU A 139 7.17 1.97 14.74
N ASP A 140 6.12 1.50 14.08
CA ASP A 140 5.55 0.18 14.33
C ASP A 140 6.55 -0.94 14.01
N CYS A 141 7.21 -0.88 12.84
CA CYS A 141 8.29 -1.80 12.49
C CYS A 141 9.41 -1.78 13.55
N MET A 142 9.81 -0.58 14.02
CA MET A 142 10.83 -0.45 15.07
C MET A 142 10.41 -1.10 16.39
N ARG A 143 9.19 -0.81 16.87
CA ARG A 143 8.67 -1.28 18.17
C ARG A 143 8.47 -2.80 18.19
N ARG A 144 8.23 -3.41 17.04
CA ARG A 144 8.19 -4.88 16.87
C ARG A 144 9.59 -5.53 16.80
N GLY A 145 10.68 -4.76 16.86
CA GLY A 145 12.04 -5.26 16.69
C GLY A 145 12.42 -5.57 15.23
N GLY A 146 11.76 -4.94 14.26
CA GLY A 146 11.99 -5.13 12.83
C GLY A 146 13.27 -4.47 12.29
N CYS A 147 13.48 -4.53 10.97
CA CYS A 147 14.66 -3.93 10.30
C CYS A 147 14.86 -2.44 10.66
N CYS A 148 13.77 -1.69 10.86
CA CYS A 148 13.84 -0.25 11.14
C CYS A 148 14.52 0.08 12.49
N SER A 149 14.45 -0.80 13.50
CA SER A 149 15.16 -0.57 14.77
C SER A 149 16.68 -0.72 14.62
N ARG A 150 17.11 -1.59 13.70
CA ARG A 150 18.53 -1.84 13.39
C ARG A 150 19.09 -0.91 12.31
N ARG A 151 18.24 -0.12 11.65
CA ARG A 151 18.60 0.80 10.57
C ARG A 151 19.37 0.13 9.43
N CYS A 152 19.05 -1.11 9.09
CA CYS A 152 19.76 -1.85 8.05
C CYS A 152 19.32 -1.52 6.60
N GLY A 153 18.51 -0.49 6.37
CA GLY A 153 18.03 -0.07 5.03
C GLY A 153 17.01 -1.02 4.36
N CYS A 154 16.94 -2.29 4.77
CA CYS A 154 16.18 -3.37 4.12
C CYS A 154 14.70 -3.06 3.79
N CYS A 155 14.05 -2.16 4.53
CA CYS A 155 12.65 -1.79 4.31
C CYS A 155 12.50 -0.78 3.15
N VAL A 156 13.43 0.15 3.00
CA VAL A 156 13.36 1.22 1.99
C VAL A 156 13.99 0.79 0.67
N ASP A 157 15.07 0.00 0.70
CA ASP A 157 15.83 -0.37 -0.53
C ASP A 157 15.49 -1.74 -1.06
N ARG A 158 14.36 -2.28 -0.61
CA ARG A 158 13.93 -3.58 -1.06
C ARG A 158 13.71 -3.49 -2.57
N LYS A 159 14.60 -4.14 -3.33
CA LYS A 159 14.46 -4.28 -4.77
C LYS A 159 13.27 -5.19 -5.04
N LEU A 160 12.14 -4.58 -5.35
CA LEU A 160 10.95 -5.26 -5.84
C LEU A 160 11.04 -5.32 -7.36
N ASN A 161 10.88 -6.51 -7.92
CA ASN A 161 10.60 -6.62 -9.35
C ASN A 161 9.21 -6.02 -9.64
N GLU A 162 8.96 -5.68 -10.90
CA GLU A 162 7.69 -5.06 -11.31
C GLU A 162 6.49 -5.95 -11.01
N THR A 163 6.69 -7.28 -11.07
CA THR A 163 5.68 -8.30 -10.79
C THR A 163 5.45 -8.57 -9.30
N ARG A 164 6.18 -7.91 -8.38
CA ARG A 164 5.98 -8.04 -6.93
C ARG A 164 5.78 -6.70 -6.21
N ARG A 165 5.34 -5.65 -6.92
CA ARG A 165 5.11 -4.31 -6.34
C ARG A 165 4.10 -4.31 -5.18
N LEU A 166 3.11 -5.21 -5.18
CA LEU A 166 2.15 -5.34 -4.07
C LEU A 166 2.79 -5.86 -2.77
N GLY A 167 4.00 -6.44 -2.84
CA GLY A 167 4.80 -6.83 -1.69
C GLY A 167 5.65 -5.69 -1.11
N ALA A 168 5.35 -4.43 -1.43
CA ALA A 168 6.02 -3.28 -0.82
C ALA A 168 5.62 -3.09 0.65
N GLY A 169 6.61 -2.80 1.49
CA GLY A 169 6.42 -2.38 2.87
C GLY A 169 7.48 -2.89 3.85
N HIS A 170 7.20 -2.68 5.13
CA HIS A 170 8.10 -3.08 6.21
C HIS A 170 8.25 -4.60 6.36
N CYS A 171 9.31 -4.98 7.07
CA CYS A 171 9.60 -6.38 7.31
C CYS A 171 8.47 -7.09 8.05
N THR A 172 8.26 -8.34 7.66
CA THR A 172 7.37 -9.28 8.31
C THR A 172 8.21 -10.37 8.99
N MET A 173 7.55 -11.41 9.49
CA MET A 173 8.23 -12.56 10.07
C MET A 173 9.04 -13.38 9.06
N ALA A 174 8.76 -13.21 7.76
CA ALA A 174 9.47 -13.86 6.66
C ALA A 174 10.77 -13.13 6.26
N CYS A 175 11.03 -11.94 6.79
CA CYS A 175 12.22 -11.17 6.44
C CYS A 175 13.51 -11.90 6.85
N GLY A 176 14.36 -12.22 5.87
CA GLY A 176 15.68 -12.83 6.08
C GLY A 176 16.56 -12.06 7.06
N CYS A 177 16.63 -10.72 6.97
CA CYS A 177 17.40 -9.89 7.90
C CYS A 177 16.89 -9.99 9.34
N CYS A 178 15.57 -10.07 9.54
CA CYS A 178 14.98 -10.24 10.88
C CYS A 178 15.21 -11.67 11.39
N HIS A 179 15.14 -12.66 10.51
CA HIS A 179 15.43 -14.05 10.84
C HIS A 179 16.88 -14.21 11.30
N GLN A 180 17.85 -13.72 10.53
CA GLN A 180 19.27 -13.75 10.87
C GLN A 180 19.57 -13.01 12.18
N SER A 181 19.02 -11.80 12.35
CA SER A 181 19.25 -11.00 13.57
C SER A 181 18.67 -11.66 14.83
N ARG A 182 17.63 -12.49 14.69
CA ARG A 182 16.98 -13.14 15.82
C ARG A 182 17.76 -14.37 16.30
N SER A 183 18.53 -15.02 15.42
CA SER A 183 19.41 -16.15 15.75
C SER A 183 18.74 -17.39 16.36
N PHE A 184 17.42 -17.53 16.25
CA PHE A 184 16.67 -18.73 16.65
C PHE A 184 15.46 -18.96 15.73
N GLU A 185 14.92 -20.17 15.71
CA GLU A 185 13.67 -20.48 14.98
C GLU A 185 12.46 -20.30 15.90
N LEU A 186 11.36 -19.75 15.39
CA LEU A 186 10.12 -19.69 16.16
C LEU A 186 9.35 -21.00 16.00
N THR A 187 8.86 -21.53 17.10
CA THR A 187 7.89 -22.61 17.10
C THR A 187 6.60 -22.17 16.41
N ARG A 188 5.79 -23.14 15.96
CA ARG A 188 4.46 -22.88 15.39
C ARG A 188 3.57 -22.09 16.35
N GLY A 189 3.66 -22.35 17.66
CA GLY A 189 2.90 -21.64 18.69
C GLY A 189 3.29 -20.17 18.80
N GLU A 190 4.59 -19.87 18.79
CA GLU A 190 5.08 -18.49 18.86
C GLU A 190 4.78 -17.72 17.57
N LYS A 191 4.91 -18.34 16.39
CA LYS A 191 4.49 -17.73 15.11
C LYS A 191 3.02 -17.33 15.17
N LYS A 192 2.14 -18.23 15.64
CA LYS A 192 0.70 -17.93 15.82
C LYS A 192 0.45 -16.78 16.80
N LYS A 193 1.17 -16.73 17.91
CA LYS A 193 1.04 -15.67 18.91
C LYS A 193 1.45 -14.31 18.32
N ILE A 194 2.60 -14.25 17.65
CA ILE A 194 3.08 -13.02 17.00
C ILE A 194 2.11 -12.56 15.91
N VAL A 195 1.56 -13.48 15.10
CA VAL A 195 0.52 -13.14 14.12
C VAL A 195 -0.70 -12.57 14.82
N LYS A 196 -1.17 -13.16 15.92
CA LYS A 196 -2.29 -12.59 16.68
C LYS A 196 -1.98 -11.18 17.20
N ASP A 197 -0.76 -10.99 17.73
CA ASP A 197 -0.37 -9.75 18.40
C ASP A 197 -0.04 -8.62 17.41
N PHE A 198 0.42 -8.93 16.19
CA PHE A 198 0.96 -7.93 15.24
C PHE A 198 0.44 -8.02 13.79
N HIS A 199 -0.26 -9.08 13.40
CA HIS A 199 -0.86 -9.16 12.06
C HIS A 199 -2.06 -8.22 11.95
N ILE A 200 -2.39 -7.81 10.73
CA ILE A 200 -3.66 -7.13 10.48
C ILE A 200 -4.77 -8.09 10.95
N VAL A 201 -5.62 -7.66 11.88
CA VAL A 201 -6.77 -8.42 12.39
C VAL A 201 -7.87 -7.43 12.73
N ASN A 202 -9.13 -7.83 12.58
CA ASN A 202 -10.28 -7.00 12.92
C ASN A 202 -10.64 -7.16 14.41
N ASP A 203 -9.83 -6.59 15.31
CA ASP A 203 -10.07 -6.67 16.76
C ASP A 203 -10.46 -5.32 17.40
N ASN A 204 -10.77 -4.31 16.56
CA ASN A 204 -11.16 -2.95 16.96
C ASN A 204 -10.21 -2.24 17.94
N THR A 205 -9.01 -2.76 18.17
CA THR A 205 -8.03 -2.13 19.07
C THR A 205 -7.58 -0.77 18.51
N PHE A 206 -7.32 0.20 19.40
CA PHE A 206 -6.81 1.51 18.99
C PHE A 206 -5.53 1.41 18.16
N TYR A 207 -4.68 0.45 18.52
CA TYR A 207 -3.48 0.12 17.77
C TYR A 207 -3.80 -0.31 16.32
N ARG A 208 -4.77 -1.21 16.08
CA ARG A 208 -5.17 -1.61 14.71
C ARG A 208 -5.83 -0.49 13.94
N GLN A 209 -6.67 0.31 14.58
CA GLN A 209 -7.26 1.48 13.94
C GLN A 209 -6.16 2.44 13.46
N ARG A 210 -5.11 2.66 14.27
CA ARG A 210 -3.95 3.48 13.91
C ARG A 210 -3.23 2.93 12.66
N ILE A 211 -2.89 1.64 12.65
CA ILE A 211 -2.16 1.02 11.53
C ILE A 211 -3.01 0.97 10.26
N ASN A 212 -4.28 0.58 10.36
CA ASN A 212 -5.17 0.45 9.20
C ASN A 212 -5.46 1.82 8.57
N ARG A 213 -5.70 2.85 9.40
CA ARG A 213 -5.98 4.20 8.92
C ARG A 213 -4.80 4.75 8.14
N VAL A 214 -3.58 4.63 8.65
CA VAL A 214 -2.37 5.04 7.93
C VAL A 214 -2.14 4.21 6.67
N SER A 215 -2.38 2.89 6.73
CA SER A 215 -2.11 2.00 5.59
C SER A 215 -3.03 2.26 4.38
N ILE A 216 -4.25 2.74 4.61
CA ILE A 216 -5.21 3.05 3.54
C ILE A 216 -5.18 4.53 3.15
N TRP A 217 -4.97 5.45 4.10
CA TRP A 217 -5.21 6.89 3.89
C TRP A 217 -4.00 7.78 4.16
N GLY A 218 -2.92 7.25 4.73
CA GLY A 218 -1.79 8.06 5.21
C GLY A 218 -2.13 8.98 6.40
N LEU A 219 -3.31 8.84 7.01
CA LEU A 219 -3.74 9.72 8.09
C LEU A 219 -3.26 9.23 9.46
N SER A 220 -2.50 10.07 10.17
CA SER A 220 -2.19 9.83 11.57
C SER A 220 -3.37 10.17 12.49
N LEU A 221 -3.50 9.45 13.61
CA LEU A 221 -4.53 9.76 14.63
C LEU A 221 -4.14 10.96 15.50
N ASP A 222 -2.85 11.23 15.62
CA ASP A 222 -2.22 12.17 16.57
C ASP A 222 -1.57 13.39 15.89
N SER A 223 -1.76 13.58 14.59
CA SER A 223 -1.22 14.71 13.82
C SER A 223 -2.19 15.16 12.74
N HIS A 224 -2.05 16.42 12.30
CA HIS A 224 -2.71 17.06 11.16
C HIS A 224 -1.72 17.45 10.05
N ASP A 225 -0.47 17.00 10.16
CA ASP A 225 0.52 17.20 9.10
C ASP A 225 0.09 16.45 7.83
N SER A 226 0.53 16.95 6.67
CA SER A 226 0.29 16.26 5.40
C SER A 226 0.78 14.81 5.47
N PRO A 227 0.00 13.82 5.00
CA PRO A 227 0.41 12.42 4.95
C PRO A 227 1.77 12.18 4.28
N PHE A 228 2.14 12.99 3.29
CA PHE A 228 3.41 12.87 2.58
C PHE A 228 4.58 13.46 3.37
N ASP A 229 4.37 14.50 4.17
CA ASP A 229 5.40 15.07 5.05
C ASP A 229 5.76 14.13 6.20
N LEU A 230 4.88 13.18 6.51
CA LEU A 230 5.10 12.13 7.50
C LEU A 230 5.86 10.93 6.94
N ILE A 231 6.27 10.93 5.67
CA ILE A 231 7.12 9.88 5.10
C ILE A 231 8.56 10.10 5.54
N VAL A 232 9.11 9.15 6.29
CA VAL A 232 10.45 9.26 6.88
C VAL A 232 11.46 8.40 6.14
N MET A 233 12.59 9.00 5.78
CA MET A 233 13.75 8.27 5.28
C MET A 233 14.70 7.95 6.44
N PRO A 234 15.22 6.71 6.54
CA PRO A 234 16.24 6.40 7.52
C PRO A 234 17.52 7.23 7.23
N PRO A 235 18.25 7.68 8.26
CA PRO A 235 19.49 8.43 8.07
C PRO A 235 20.49 7.66 7.20
N GLY A 236 21.07 8.33 6.21
CA GLY A 236 21.99 7.72 5.23
C GLY A 236 21.33 7.24 3.93
N TYR A 237 20.03 7.48 3.76
CA TYR A 237 19.29 7.22 2.52
C TYR A 237 18.72 8.50 1.91
N GLU A 238 19.24 8.87 0.75
CA GLU A 238 18.65 9.90 -0.12
C GLU A 238 17.77 9.20 -1.16
N SER A 239 16.49 9.57 -1.26
CA SER A 239 15.63 9.14 -2.36
C SER A 239 15.71 10.16 -3.50
N ASP A 240 15.92 9.70 -4.73
CA ASP A 240 15.84 10.57 -5.92
C ASP A 240 14.42 11.14 -6.15
N VAL A 241 13.41 10.60 -5.45
CA VAL A 241 12.00 11.03 -5.49
C VAL A 241 11.82 12.50 -5.07
N SER A 242 12.70 13.04 -4.20
CA SER A 242 12.63 14.44 -3.77
C SER A 242 12.95 15.46 -4.88
N LYS A 243 13.53 15.02 -6.00
CA LYS A 243 13.95 15.93 -7.09
C LYS A 243 12.88 16.16 -8.16
N GLU A 244 11.91 15.25 -8.32
CA GLU A 244 10.86 15.40 -9.35
C GLU A 244 9.65 16.23 -8.90
N GLN A 245 9.38 16.34 -7.60
CA GLN A 245 8.22 17.08 -7.09
C GLN A 245 8.44 18.61 -6.99
N THR A 246 9.67 19.10 -7.20
CA THR A 246 9.99 20.54 -7.18
C THR A 246 10.11 21.17 -8.59
N GLY A 247 9.83 20.41 -9.65
CA GLY A 247 10.19 20.77 -11.03
C GLY A 247 9.08 20.90 -12.07
N LYS A 248 7.78 20.95 -11.70
CA LYS A 248 6.71 21.21 -12.69
C LYS A 248 5.93 22.48 -12.36
N GLY A 249 6.62 23.60 -12.55
CA GLY A 249 6.06 24.92 -12.71
C GLY A 249 6.69 25.61 -13.91
N LYS A 250 6.36 25.16 -15.13
CA LYS A 250 6.30 25.96 -16.36
C LYS A 250 5.85 25.10 -17.55
N THR A 251 4.86 25.64 -18.24
CA THR A 251 4.22 25.25 -19.50
C THR A 251 5.21 24.90 -20.60
N ASP A 252 4.87 23.93 -21.46
CA ASP A 252 4.61 24.24 -22.87
C ASP A 252 3.82 23.13 -23.58
N GLN A 253 2.94 23.62 -24.44
CA GLN A 253 2.03 22.94 -25.37
C GLN A 253 2.84 22.33 -26.51
N ALA A 254 2.54 21.09 -26.89
CA ALA A 254 2.75 20.61 -28.25
C ALA A 254 1.81 19.43 -28.51
N ASP A 255 0.84 19.67 -29.38
CA ASP A 255 0.00 18.68 -30.02
C ASP A 255 0.86 17.71 -30.85
N GLU A 256 0.62 16.40 -30.73
CA GLU A 256 0.76 15.47 -31.86
C GLU A 256 -0.25 14.31 -31.76
N PRO A 257 -0.68 13.78 -32.92
CA PRO A 257 -2.01 13.21 -33.08
C PRO A 257 -2.11 11.72 -32.74
N PHE A 258 -3.29 11.35 -32.24
CA PHE A 258 -3.73 9.99 -31.99
C PHE A 258 -3.93 9.26 -33.33
N VAL A 259 -3.02 8.35 -33.67
CA VAL A 259 -3.19 7.42 -34.79
C VAL A 259 -4.15 6.32 -34.33
N LEU A 260 -5.36 6.33 -34.89
CA LEU A 260 -6.29 5.22 -34.85
C LEU A 260 -5.71 4.08 -35.69
N ILE A 261 -5.42 2.95 -35.05
CA ILE A 261 -5.23 1.68 -35.74
C ILE A 261 -6.56 0.95 -35.61
N ASP A 262 -7.36 1.03 -36.68
CA ASP A 262 -8.45 0.11 -36.96
C ASP A 262 -7.81 -1.18 -37.50
N GLU A 263 -7.99 -2.29 -36.79
CA GLU A 263 -7.82 -3.64 -37.35
C GLU A 263 -9.08 -4.43 -37.01
N GLU A 264 -10.11 -4.25 -37.84
CA GLU A 264 -11.06 -5.30 -38.18
C GLU A 264 -10.35 -6.25 -39.16
N ASP A 265 -10.30 -7.54 -38.84
CA ASP A 265 -10.15 -8.61 -39.82
C ASP A 265 -10.96 -9.82 -39.29
N ASP A 266 -12.24 -9.83 -39.67
CA ASP A 266 -13.06 -11.02 -39.78
C ASP A 266 -13.02 -11.50 -41.25
N GLU A 267 -13.27 -12.79 -41.45
CA GLU A 267 -13.44 -13.55 -42.71
C GLU A 267 -12.14 -14.22 -43.26
N GLU A 268 -12.10 -15.49 -43.68
CA GLU A 268 -13.17 -16.40 -44.10
C GLU A 268 -12.66 -17.88 -44.15
N VAL A 269 -13.50 -18.78 -43.64
CA VAL A 269 -13.95 -20.07 -44.22
C VAL A 269 -12.96 -21.02 -44.97
N VAL A 270 -12.65 -22.13 -44.29
CA VAL A 270 -12.80 -23.58 -44.64
C VAL A 270 -12.71 -24.02 -46.13
N PRO A 271 -11.98 -25.11 -46.42
CA PRO A 271 -12.63 -26.43 -46.58
C PRO A 271 -12.24 -27.48 -45.53
#